data_AF-A0A5E6N635-F1
#
_entry.id   AF-A0A5E6N635-F1
#
_cell.length_a   1.000
_cell.length_b   1.000
_cell.length_c   1.000
_cell.angle_alpha   90.00
_cell.angle_beta   90.00
_cell.angle_gamma   90.00
#
_symmetry.space_group_name_H-M   'P 1'
#
loop_
_entity.id
_entity.type
_entity.pdbx_description
1 polymer ?
#
loop_
_entity_poly.entity_id
_entity_poly.type
_entity_poly.pdbx_seq_one_letter_code
_entity_poly.pdbx_strand_id
1 'polypeptide(L)' 'MAIAGINVFTDYESKSSHKRLSLGLEYQRANFSVNINKYHVFSDKN' A
#
# COMPACT_ATOMS: atom_id res chain seq x y z
N MET A 1 -11.85 13.84 16.40
CA MET A 1 -11.68 13.77 14.94
C MET A 1 -11.04 12.43 14.58
N ALA A 2 -11.54 11.75 13.55
CA ALA A 2 -10.91 10.55 12.99
C ALA A 2 -10.68 10.80 11.50
N ILE A 3 -9.48 10.54 11.03
CA ILE A 3 -9.02 10.76 9.66
C ILE A 3 -8.80 9.37 9.08
N ALA A 4 -9.55 9.03 8.04
CA ALA A 4 -9.34 7.82 7.26
C ALA A 4 -8.77 8.23 5.90
N GLY A 5 -7.68 7.58 5.49
CA GLY A 5 -7.00 7.80 4.23
C GLY A 5 -6.77 6.48 3.51
N ILE A 6 -6.78 6.52 2.18
CA ILE A 6 -6.41 5.39 1.33
C ILE A 6 -5.26 5.85 0.44
N ASN A 7 -4.16 5.12 0.45
CA ASN A 7 -2.99 5.36 -0.39
C ASN A 7 -2.83 4.19 -1.36
N VAL A 8 -2.78 4.47 -2.65
CA VAL A 8 -2.53 3.46 -3.67
C VAL A 8 -1.16 3.75 -4.27
N PHE A 9 -0.23 2.82 -4.09
CA PHE A 9 1.11 2.88 -4.67
C PHE A 9 1.21 1.81 -5.75
N THR A 10 1.51 2.24 -6.98
CA THR A 10 1.89 1.32 -8.06
C THR A 10 3.34 1.56 -8.41
N ASP A 11 4.18 0.59 -8.08
CA ASP A 11 5.58 0.61 -8.49
C ASP A 11 5.70 -0.19 -9.78
N TYR A 12 5.86 0.53 -10.89
CA TYR A 12 6.07 -0.03 -12.21
C TYR A 12 7.57 0.03 -12.51
N GLU A 13 8.29 -1.01 -12.08
CA GLU A 13 9.71 -1.09 -12.38
C GLU A 13 9.90 -1.54 -13.84
N SER A 14 10.03 -0.55 -14.73
CA SER A 14 10.16 -0.75 -16.17
C SER A 14 11.40 -1.56 -16.60
N LYS A 15 12.33 -1.84 -15.66
CA LYS A 15 13.56 -2.59 -15.89
C LYS A 15 13.44 -4.10 -15.68
N SER A 16 12.50 -4.59 -14.86
CA SER A 16 12.46 -6.01 -14.47
C SER A 16 11.09 -6.67 -14.64
N SER A 17 10.09 -5.97 -15.22
CA SER A 17 8.72 -6.47 -15.37
C SER A 17 8.07 -6.96 -14.07
N HIS A 18 8.58 -6.53 -12.91
CA HIS A 18 7.96 -6.79 -11.62
C HIS A 18 7.01 -5.63 -11.33
N LYS A 19 5.72 -5.96 -11.24
CA LYS A 19 4.69 -5.00 -10.84
C LYS A 19 4.44 -5.18 -9.36
N ARG A 20 4.77 -4.19 -8.55
CA ARG A 20 4.37 -4.17 -7.13
C ARG A 20 3.20 -3.22 -6.97
N LEU A 21 2.05 -3.78 -6.64
CA LEU A 21 0.88 -3.00 -6.27
C LEU A 21 0.78 -3.00 -4.76
N SER A 22 0.80 -1.83 -4.14
CA SER A 22 0.66 -1.70 -2.70
C SER A 22 -0.52 -0.81 -2.37
N LEU A 23 -1.36 -1.26 -1.45
CA LEU A 23 -2.54 -0.56 -0.98
C LEU A 23 -2.32 -0.25 0.50
N GLY A 24 -2.22 1.02 0.84
CA GLY A 24 -2.15 1.54 2.20
C GLY A 24 -3.50 2.05 2.66
N LEU A 25 -3.93 1.63 3.84
CA LEU A 25 -5.08 2.17 4.55
C LEU A 25 -4.58 2.86 5.81
N GLU A 26 -4.99 4.10 6.01
CA GLU A 26 -4.57 4.91 7.13
C GLU A 26 -5.78 5.33 7.95
N TYR A 27 -5.68 5.18 9.25
CA TYR A 27 -6.70 5.62 10.19
C TYR A 27 -6.03 6.31 11.37
N GLN A 28 -6.17 7.63 11.45
CA GLN A 28 -5.68 8.43 12.56
C GLN A 28 -6.83 9.01 13.37
N ARG A 29 -6.91 8.64 14.64
CA ARG A 29 -7.73 9.28 15.67
C ARG A 29 -6.83 10.13 16.56
N ALA A 30 -7.45 11.03 17.33
CA ALA A 30 -6.79 11.99 18.21
C ALA A 30 -5.66 11.45 19.11
N ASN A 31 -5.61 10.14 19.40
CA ASN A 31 -4.54 9.50 20.19
C ASN A 31 -4.13 8.11 19.67
N PHE A 32 -4.58 7.74 18.47
CA PHE A 32 -4.45 6.38 17.94
C PHE A 32 -4.28 6.42 16.43
N SER A 33 -3.15 5.95 15.93
CA SER A 33 -2.84 5.93 14.51
C SER A 33 -2.59 4.49 14.07
N VAL A 34 -3.36 4.03 13.10
CA VAL A 34 -3.24 2.71 12.47
C VAL A 34 -2.93 2.91 11.01
N ASN A 35 -1.86 2.28 10.55
CA ASN A 35 -1.49 2.21 9.15
C ASN A 35 -1.45 0.73 8.76
N ILE A 36 -2.27 0.36 7.80
CA ILE A 36 -2.37 -0.98 7.23
C ILE A 36 -1.85 -0.88 5.80
N ASN A 37 -0.57 -1.14 5.61
CA ASN A 37 0.01 -1.26 4.27
C ASN A 37 0.01 -2.72 3.82
N LYS A 38 -0.83 -3.04 2.85
CA LYS A 38 -0.85 -4.33 2.17
C LYS A 38 0.00 -4.25 0.90
N TYR A 39 1.16 -4.89 0.93
CA TYR A 39 2.02 -5.05 -0.24
C TYR A 39 1.58 -6.29 -1.02
N HIS A 40 1.09 -6.11 -2.24
CA HIS A 40 0.83 -7.21 -3.18
C HIS A 40 1.97 -7.24 -4.20
N VAL A 41 2.94 -8.11 -3.95
CA VAL A 41 4.00 -8.38 -4.91
C VAL A 41 3.43 -9.38 -5.91
N PHE A 42 3.16 -8.94 -7.14
CA PHE A 42 2.92 -9.85 -8.25
C PHE A 42 4.27 -10.46 -8.66
N SER A 43 4.76 -11.41 -7.88
CA SER A 43 5.85 -12.28 -8.30
C SER A 43 5.21 -13.50 -8.92
N ASP A 44 5.18 -13.52 -10.25
CA ASP A 44 4.88 -14.72 -11.01
C ASP A 44 5.94 -15.77 -10.62
N LYS A 45 5.57 -16.68 -9.73
CA LYS A 45 6.40 -17.85 -9.40
C LYS A 45 5.79 -19.01 -10.16
N ASN A 46 6.25 -19.14 -11.40
CA ASN A 46 6.14 -20.32 -12.25
C ASN A 46 6.63 -21.57 -11.50
#